data_AF-A0A954IWS0-F1
#
_entry.id   AF-A0A954IWS0-F1
#
_cell.length_a   1.000
_cell.length_b   1.000
_cell.length_c   1.000
_cell.angle_alpha   90.00
_cell.angle_beta   90.00
_cell.angle_gamma   90.00
#
_symmetry.space_group_name_H-M   'P 1'
#
loop_
_entity.id
_entity.type
_entity.pdbx_description
1 polymer ?
#
loop_
_entity_poly.entity_id
_entity_poly.type
_entity_poly.pdbx_seq_one_letter_code
_entity_poly.pdbx_strand_id
1 'polypeptide(L)'
;MTLDSKIPSGPIAEKWDKHRFEMKLVNPANKRKFKVLVVGSGLAGGSAASTLAELGYDVECFCFQDSPRRAHSIAAQGGINAAKNYQNDGDSVYRLFYDTVKGGDFRSREANVYR
;
A
#
# COMPACT_ATOMS: atom_id res chain seq x y z
N MET A 1 8.03 -24.20 11.78
CA MET A 1 7.13 -23.35 10.97
C MET A 1 7.99 -22.56 10.02
N THR A 2 7.85 -22.75 8.71
CA THR A 2 8.60 -21.97 7.72
C THR A 2 7.87 -20.65 7.48
N LEU A 3 8.52 -19.52 7.73
CA LEU A 3 7.95 -18.21 7.47
C LEU A 3 8.25 -17.81 6.03
N ASP A 4 7.22 -17.79 5.19
CA ASP A 4 7.30 -17.29 3.80
C ASP A 4 6.80 -15.84 3.74
N SER A 5 7.72 -14.92 3.43
CA SER A 5 7.42 -13.50 3.34
C SER A 5 6.81 -13.06 2.01
N LYS A 6 6.76 -13.93 0.98
CA LYS A 6 6.24 -13.64 -0.37
C LYS A 6 6.76 -12.33 -0.98
N ILE A 7 8.03 -12.03 -0.73
CA ILE A 7 8.70 -10.84 -1.28
C ILE A 7 9.12 -11.15 -2.72
N PRO A 8 8.91 -10.25 -3.70
CA PRO A 8 9.35 -10.49 -5.07
C PRO A 8 10.87 -10.68 -5.16
N SER A 9 11.34 -11.48 -6.12
CA SER A 9 12.78 -11.73 -6.33
C SER A 9 13.49 -10.54 -6.98
N GLY A 10 14.83 -10.60 -7.06
CA GLY A 10 15.64 -9.59 -7.73
C GLY A 10 16.14 -8.43 -6.85
N PRO A 11 16.91 -7.49 -7.42
CA PRO A 11 17.48 -6.34 -6.72
C PRO A 11 16.41 -5.43 -6.13
N ILE A 12 16.66 -4.84 -4.95
CA ILE A 12 15.69 -4.00 -4.25
C ILE A 12 15.16 -2.84 -5.10
N ALA A 13 16.04 -2.21 -5.89
CA ALA A 13 15.73 -1.05 -6.71
C ALA A 13 14.68 -1.33 -7.80
N GLU A 14 14.63 -2.57 -8.29
CA GLU A 14 13.77 -2.98 -9.42
C GLU A 14 12.65 -3.93 -8.99
N LYS A 15 12.69 -4.39 -7.73
CA LYS A 15 11.91 -5.52 -7.20
C LYS A 15 10.41 -5.40 -7.47
N TRP A 16 9.82 -4.25 -7.13
CA TRP A 16 8.38 -4.02 -7.25
C TRP A 16 7.96 -3.57 -8.64
N ASP A 17 8.81 -2.86 -9.36
CA ASP A 17 8.55 -2.51 -10.76
C ASP A 17 8.49 -3.76 -11.63
N LYS A 18 9.46 -4.66 -11.47
CA LYS A 18 9.48 -5.96 -12.13
C LYS A 18 8.27 -6.80 -11.73
N HIS A 19 7.97 -6.88 -10.42
CA HIS A 19 6.80 -7.61 -9.94
C HIS A 19 5.50 -7.10 -10.56
N ARG A 20 5.33 -5.78 -10.63
CA ARG A 20 4.16 -5.14 -11.22
C ARG A 20 4.05 -5.41 -12.73
N PHE A 21 5.17 -5.39 -13.44
CA PHE A 21 5.20 -5.69 -14.87
C PHE A 21 4.85 -7.16 -15.18
N GLU A 22 5.30 -8.09 -14.34
CA GLU A 22 5.10 -9.52 -14.51
C GLU A 22 3.74 -10.02 -13.99
N MET A 23 2.98 -9.18 -13.28
CA MET A 23 1.68 -9.56 -12.72
C MET A 23 0.66 -9.87 -13.82
N LYS A 24 -0.03 -11.00 -13.67
CA LYS A 24 -1.14 -11.37 -14.56
C LYS A 24 -2.32 -10.43 -14.34
N LEU A 25 -2.77 -9.78 -15.40
CA LEU A 25 -3.91 -8.87 -15.36
C LEU A 25 -5.23 -9.64 -15.36
N VAL A 26 -6.21 -9.10 -14.63
CA VAL A 26 -7.60 -9.60 -14.66
C VAL A 26 -8.37 -8.81 -15.71
N ASN A 27 -8.90 -9.51 -16.72
CA ASN A 27 -9.77 -8.90 -17.73
C ASN A 27 -10.99 -8.20 -17.06
N PRO A 28 -11.35 -6.97 -17.48
CA PRO A 28 -12.53 -6.25 -16.98
C PRO A 28 -13.81 -7.10 -16.84
N ALA A 29 -14.13 -7.96 -17.81
CA ALA A 29 -15.32 -8.81 -17.77
C ALA A 29 -15.29 -9.84 -16.63
N ASN A 30 -14.10 -10.24 -16.20
CA ASN A 30 -13.92 -11.20 -15.10
C ASN A 30 -13.91 -10.53 -13.72
N LYS A 31 -13.67 -9.22 -13.62
CA LYS A 31 -13.55 -8.53 -12.32
C LYS A 31 -14.82 -8.66 -11.47
N ARG A 32 -16.01 -8.58 -12.10
CA ARG A 32 -17.31 -8.74 -11.45
C ARG A 32 -17.57 -10.14 -10.88
N LYS A 33 -16.78 -11.15 -11.28
CA LYS A 33 -16.87 -12.52 -10.75
C LYS A 33 -16.18 -12.66 -9.40
N PHE A 34 -15.33 -11.70 -9.03
CA PHE A 34 -14.62 -11.71 -7.77
C PHE A 34 -15.30 -10.77 -6.79
N LYS A 35 -15.55 -11.31 -5.60
CA LYS A 35 -16.02 -10.57 -4.44
C LYS A 35 -14.86 -10.33 -3.49
N VAL A 36 -14.61 -9.07 -3.15
CA VAL A 36 -13.54 -8.65 -2.26
C VAL A 36 -14.15 -8.17 -0.95
N LEU A 37 -13.75 -8.80 0.15
CA LEU A 37 -14.13 -8.38 1.49
C LEU A 37 -12.99 -7.53 2.07
N VAL A 38 -13.29 -6.28 2.40
CA VAL A 38 -12.36 -5.37 3.05
C VAL A 38 -12.78 -5.23 4.50
N VAL A 39 -11.89 -5.64 5.42
CA VAL A 39 -12.15 -5.54 6.87
C VAL A 39 -11.37 -4.37 7.45
N GLY A 40 -12.10 -3.34 7.84
CA GLY A 40 -11.60 -2.05 8.33
C GLY A 40 -11.85 -0.92 7.32
N SER A 41 -12.47 0.17 7.78
CA SER A 41 -12.80 1.35 6.95
C SER A 41 -11.90 2.56 7.21
N GLY A 42 -10.75 2.38 7.89
CA GLY A 42 -9.75 3.43 8.03
C GLY A 42 -9.05 3.76 6.71
N LEU A 43 -8.08 4.67 6.70
CA LEU A 43 -7.43 5.12 5.45
C LEU A 43 -7.00 3.97 4.53
N ALA A 44 -6.31 2.95 5.05
CA ALA A 44 -5.87 1.82 4.23
C ALA A 44 -7.04 1.04 3.61
N GLY A 45 -8.05 0.67 4.41
CA GLY A 45 -9.17 -0.15 3.94
C GLY A 45 -10.15 0.63 3.08
N GLY A 46 -10.46 1.88 3.44
CA GLY A 46 -11.28 2.78 2.63
C GLY A 46 -10.65 3.04 1.25
N SER A 47 -9.35 3.35 1.19
CA SER A 47 -8.63 3.52 -0.07
C SER A 47 -8.62 2.22 -0.89
N ALA A 48 -8.33 1.08 -0.27
CA ALA A 48 -8.35 -0.22 -0.97
C ALA A 48 -9.74 -0.54 -1.54
N ALA A 49 -10.80 -0.35 -0.74
CA ALA A 49 -12.17 -0.60 -1.16
C ALA A 49 -12.57 0.30 -2.33
N SER A 50 -12.26 1.60 -2.25
CA SER A 50 -12.56 2.56 -3.32
C SER A 50 -11.83 2.23 -4.62
N THR A 51 -10.51 1.99 -4.56
CA THR A 51 -9.72 1.68 -5.76
C THR A 51 -10.16 0.36 -6.41
N LEU A 52 -10.47 -0.66 -5.62
CA LEU A 52 -10.95 -1.95 -6.18
C LEU A 52 -12.37 -1.83 -6.75
N ALA A 53 -13.26 -1.09 -6.09
CA ALA A 53 -14.59 -0.84 -6.62
C ALA A 53 -14.53 -0.05 -7.94
N GLU A 54 -13.67 0.97 -8.03
CA GLU A 54 -13.43 1.76 -9.26
C GLU A 54 -12.91 0.88 -10.41
N LEU A 55 -12.10 -0.14 -10.10
CA LEU A 55 -11.64 -1.11 -11.08
C LEU A 55 -12.75 -2.05 -11.57
N GLY A 56 -13.91 -2.10 -10.92
CA GLY A 56 -15.08 -2.91 -11.29
C GLY A 56 -15.22 -4.24 -10.54
N TYR A 57 -14.56 -4.39 -9.39
CA TYR A 57 -14.77 -5.53 -8.49
C TYR A 57 -16.04 -5.33 -7.65
N ASP A 58 -16.66 -6.44 -7.23
CA ASP A 58 -17.69 -6.41 -6.18
C ASP A 58 -16.99 -6.32 -4.82
N VAL A 59 -17.21 -5.24 -4.07
CA VAL A 59 -16.47 -4.95 -2.83
C VAL A 59 -17.43 -4.72 -1.68
N GLU A 60 -17.28 -5.50 -0.61
CA GLU A 60 -17.96 -5.29 0.66
C GLU A 60 -16.95 -4.79 1.69
N CYS A 61 -17.19 -3.59 2.22
CA CYS A 61 -16.32 -2.97 3.22
C CYS A 61 -17.00 -3.02 4.60
N PHE A 62 -16.37 -3.73 5.54
CA PHE A 62 -16.86 -3.92 6.89
C PHE A 62 -16.07 -3.05 7.86
N CYS A 63 -16.75 -2.49 8.84
CA CYS A 63 -16.12 -1.82 9.96
C CYS A 63 -16.77 -2.30 11.26
N PHE A 64 -15.96 -2.45 12.30
CA PHE A 64 -16.45 -2.84 13.62
C PHE A 64 -17.05 -1.64 14.37
N GLN A 65 -16.59 -0.43 14.06
CA GLN A 65 -17.03 0.79 14.71
C GLN A 65 -18.48 1.14 14.31
N ASP A 66 -19.27 1.74 15.21
CA ASP A 66 -20.64 2.23 14.85
C ASP A 66 -20.66 3.26 13.69
N SER A 67 -19.50 3.75 13.24
CA SER A 67 -19.40 4.58 12.05
C SER A 67 -18.08 4.32 11.31
N PRO A 68 -18.10 4.22 9.97
CA PRO A 68 -16.89 4.08 9.16
C PRO A 68 -15.87 5.20 9.36
N ARG A 69 -16.31 6.37 9.87
CA ARG A 69 -15.47 7.56 10.12
C ARG A 69 -14.72 7.51 11.46
N ARG A 70 -14.92 6.50 12.30
CA ARG A 70 -14.29 6.41 13.63
C ARG A 70 -13.06 5.51 13.69
N ALA A 71 -12.46 5.19 12.55
CA ALA A 71 -11.14 4.60 12.53
C ALA A 71 -10.09 5.59 13.07
N HIS A 72 -9.05 5.10 13.77
CA HIS A 72 -8.03 5.95 14.38
C HIS A 72 -7.34 6.89 13.39
N SER A 73 -7.32 6.53 12.11
CA SER A 73 -6.78 7.37 11.04
C SER A 73 -7.45 8.75 10.92
N ILE A 74 -8.66 8.96 11.45
CA ILE A 74 -9.29 10.29 11.50
C ILE A 74 -8.58 11.27 12.44
N ALA A 75 -7.82 10.76 13.41
CA ALA A 75 -7.09 11.58 14.37
C ALA A 75 -5.69 11.99 13.87
N ALA A 76 -5.33 11.66 12.63
CA ALA A 76 -4.05 12.08 12.05
C ALA A 76 -4.03 13.61 11.84
N GLN A 77 -2.93 14.26 12.25
CA GLN A 77 -2.81 15.73 12.23
C GLN A 77 -1.61 16.23 11.41
N GLY A 78 -0.44 15.60 11.54
CA GLY A 78 0.80 16.13 10.99
C GLY A 78 0.86 16.17 9.46
N GLY A 79 0.57 15.05 8.79
CA GLY A 79 0.61 14.97 7.34
C GLY A 79 0.94 13.56 6.82
N ILE A 80 1.21 13.48 5.51
CA ILE A 80 1.67 12.28 4.82
C ILE A 80 3.01 12.55 4.14
N ASN A 81 4.01 11.72 4.43
CA ASN A 81 5.33 11.84 3.80
C ASN A 81 5.27 11.37 2.35
N ALA A 82 5.87 12.11 1.43
CA ALA A 82 6.00 11.73 0.03
C ALA A 82 7.24 12.40 -0.58
N ALA A 83 8.00 11.64 -1.38
CA ALA A 83 9.12 12.19 -2.15
C ALA A 83 8.58 13.01 -3.33
N LYS A 84 8.61 14.35 -3.24
CA LYS A 84 8.01 15.23 -4.26
C LYS A 84 8.97 16.27 -4.85
N ASN A 85 10.05 16.62 -4.14
CA ASN A 85 11.07 17.56 -4.59
C ASN A 85 10.50 18.90 -5.14
N TYR A 86 9.33 19.35 -4.65
CA TYR A 86 8.68 20.57 -5.15
C TYR A 86 9.49 21.83 -4.86
N GLN A 87 10.31 21.77 -3.82
CA GLN A 87 11.17 22.88 -3.40
C GLN A 87 12.56 22.82 -4.06
N ASN A 88 12.80 21.85 -4.96
CA ASN A 88 14.13 21.56 -5.52
C ASN A 88 15.21 21.35 -4.43
N ASP A 89 14.83 20.71 -3.33
CA ASP A 89 15.67 20.38 -2.17
C ASP A 89 16.46 19.06 -2.35
N GLY A 90 16.32 18.44 -3.52
CA GLY A 90 16.94 17.16 -3.86
C GLY A 90 16.26 15.97 -3.18
N ASP A 91 15.01 16.14 -2.74
CA ASP A 91 14.21 15.05 -2.22
C ASP A 91 14.04 13.92 -3.25
N SER A 92 14.03 12.68 -2.79
CA SER A 92 14.01 11.50 -3.64
C SER A 92 13.47 10.29 -2.91
N VAL A 93 12.94 9.32 -3.66
CA VAL A 93 12.49 8.04 -3.10
C VAL A 93 13.60 7.35 -2.30
N TYR A 94 14.86 7.46 -2.76
CA TYR A 94 16.00 6.89 -2.04
C TYR A 94 16.24 7.54 -0.67
N ARG A 95 16.15 8.88 -0.57
CA ARG A 95 16.28 9.59 0.72
C ARG A 95 15.16 9.17 1.68
N LEU A 96 13.91 9.18 1.22
CA LEU A 96 12.77 8.72 2.02
C LEU A 96 12.95 7.27 2.49
N PHE A 97 13.43 6.38 1.63
CA PHE A 97 13.75 4.99 1.99
C PHE A 97 14.84 4.92 3.07
N TYR A 98 15.96 5.61 2.86
CA TYR A 98 17.08 5.61 3.79
C TYR A 98 16.66 6.10 5.18
N ASP A 99 15.92 7.21 5.24
CA ASP A 99 15.43 7.77 6.50
C ASP A 99 14.41 6.85 7.18
N THR A 100 13.60 6.12 6.41
CA THR A 100 12.65 5.14 6.96
C THR A 100 13.37 3.92 7.56
N VAL A 101 14.42 3.43 6.90
CA VAL A 101 15.22 2.30 7.41
C VAL A 101 15.99 2.72 8.65
N LYS A 102 16.68 3.86 8.59
CA LYS A 102 17.44 4.42 9.71
C LYS A 102 16.54 4.75 10.90
N GLY A 103 15.42 5.44 10.67
CA GLY A 103 14.45 5.79 11.71
C GLY A 103 13.74 4.58 12.34
N GLY A 104 13.66 3.47 11.60
CA GLY A 104 13.15 2.19 12.08
C GLY A 104 14.18 1.31 12.80
N ASP A 105 15.35 1.86 13.18
CA ASP A 105 16.45 1.10 13.82
C ASP A 105 16.89 -0.11 12.97
N PHE A 106 16.83 0.01 11.64
CA PHE A 106 17.14 -1.05 10.67
C PHE A 106 16.30 -2.34 10.84
N ARG A 107 15.16 -2.27 11.53
CA ARG A 107 14.23 -3.40 11.73
C ARG A 107 13.13 -3.48 10.68
N SER A 108 12.98 -2.42 9.88
CA SER A 108 12.06 -2.39 8.76
C SER A 108 12.48 -3.42 7.70
N ARG A 109 11.51 -4.12 7.11
CA ARG A 109 11.77 -4.99 5.96
C ARG A 109 12.04 -4.10 4.74
N GLU A 110 13.31 -3.92 4.38
CA GLU A 110 13.75 -3.01 3.31
C GLU A 110 12.99 -3.25 2.00
N ALA A 111 12.80 -4.51 1.64
CA ALA A 111 12.05 -4.89 0.46
C ALA A 111 10.57 -4.51 0.50
N ASN A 112 9.99 -4.11 1.63
CA ASN A 112 8.64 -3.53 1.69
C ASN A 112 8.65 -2.01 1.74
N VAL A 113 9.79 -1.40 2.07
CA VAL A 113 9.93 0.05 2.24
C VAL A 113 10.30 0.71 0.91
N TYR A 114 11.20 0.10 0.13
CA TYR A 114 11.57 0.60 -1.18
C TYR A 114 10.53 0.14 -2.22
N ARG A 115 9.68 1.06 -2.68
CA ARG A 115 8.58 0.81 -3.64
C ARG A 115 8.36 1.99 -4.57
#